data_AF-A0A0C2GP34-F1
#
_entry.id   AF-A0A0C2GP34-F1
#
_cell.length_a   1.000
_cell.length_b   1.000
_cell.length_c   1.000
_cell.angle_alpha   90.00
_cell.angle_beta   90.00
_cell.angle_gamma   90.00
#
_symmetry.space_group_name_H-M   'P 1'
#
loop_
_entity.id
_entity.type
_entity.pdbx_description
1 polymer ?
#
loop_
_entity_poly.entity_id
_entity_poly.type
_entity_poly.pdbx_seq_one_letter_code
_entity_poly.pdbx_strand_id
1 'polypeptide(L)'
;MKFAFGLPEHADSYGLRDTKNYEPYRLYNLDVFEYDLNCPMALYGSIPYMVAPNSKRTVGLLWLNSAETWVDIEHTTADKGALAKIVADVDTPAKDVPQINTHFMSETGAVDLFITLGPQPKDSIRQLAALTGKYPLPPEFALAYHQSRWNYNDQKDVKEVHEGFDEHDIPLDVMWLDIEHTDGKRYFTWDKEKFPNPKEMIDDLTSKGRKLVTIVDPHIKKDAKYSVYADAKKEDFLVKKRDGTVYEGNCWPGDSVYIDFINPEARKFWADQFALDKYVGSTKDVYTWNDMNEPSVFSGPEVTMEKDLVHHGGLEHREVHNLYGFYQHQATYAGQLSRTNGEFRPFVLTRAFFAGSQRTAAVWTGDNKAEWSHLKATIPMLLSLSSAGIPHVGADVGGFFGNPDEELLVRWYQAGAFQPFFRAHAHLDSNRREPWLFNETTTDAIRDAIKRRYQMLPYW
;
A
#
# COMPACT_ATOMS: atom_id res chain seq x y z
N MET A 1 6.37 26.13 -15.41
CA MET A 1 6.13 25.60 -14.04
C MET A 1 7.49 25.45 -13.37
N LYS A 2 7.60 25.59 -12.05
CA LYS A 2 8.88 25.42 -11.33
C LYS A 2 9.01 24.10 -10.57
N PHE A 3 7.88 23.48 -10.26
CA PHE A 3 7.83 22.24 -9.48
C PHE A 3 6.78 21.30 -10.08
N ALA A 4 7.03 20.01 -9.99
CA ALA A 4 6.10 18.93 -10.26
C ALA A 4 6.08 17.97 -9.07
N PHE A 5 4.96 17.29 -8.84
CA PHE A 5 4.71 16.37 -7.73
C PHE A 5 3.97 15.15 -8.25
N GLY A 6 3.93 14.07 -7.46
CA GLY A 6 3.20 12.85 -7.80
C GLY A 6 4.15 11.72 -8.15
N LEU A 7 3.75 10.88 -9.10
CA LEU A 7 4.42 9.63 -9.47
C LEU A 7 4.80 8.72 -8.28
N PRO A 8 4.00 8.57 -7.21
CA PRO A 8 4.37 7.63 -6.16
C PRO A 8 4.38 6.19 -6.71
N GLU A 9 5.17 5.27 -6.17
CA GLU A 9 5.86 5.37 -4.88
C GLU A 9 7.40 5.39 -4.97
N HIS A 10 8.00 6.42 -4.38
CA HIS A 10 9.45 6.57 -4.25
C HIS A 10 9.80 7.14 -2.88
N ALA A 11 10.86 6.62 -2.26
CA ALA A 11 11.42 7.17 -1.04
C ALA A 11 12.27 8.41 -1.34
N ASP A 12 11.67 9.45 -1.91
CA ASP A 12 12.35 10.64 -2.42
C ASP A 12 11.71 11.95 -1.92
N SER A 13 12.24 13.10 -2.35
CA SER A 13 11.64 14.40 -2.07
C SER A 13 10.23 14.54 -2.65
N TYR A 14 9.36 15.28 -1.96
CA TYR A 14 7.98 15.49 -2.40
C TYR A 14 7.90 16.16 -3.78
N GLY A 15 8.73 17.19 -4.00
CA GLY A 15 8.92 17.76 -5.34
C GLY A 15 9.81 16.83 -6.16
N LEU A 16 9.35 16.45 -7.34
CA LEU A 16 10.09 15.61 -8.27
C LEU A 16 11.37 16.34 -8.72
N ARG A 17 12.48 15.60 -8.73
CA ARG A 17 13.80 16.12 -9.10
C ARG A 17 14.00 16.07 -10.61
N ASP A 18 15.10 16.66 -11.09
CA ASP A 18 15.50 16.64 -12.51
C ASP A 18 16.38 15.42 -12.83
N THR A 19 15.90 14.48 -13.65
CA THR A 19 16.53 13.18 -13.94
C THR A 19 17.71 13.28 -14.91
N LYS A 20 18.15 14.46 -15.36
CA LYS A 20 19.22 14.57 -16.36
C LYS A 20 20.55 13.93 -15.94
N ASN A 21 20.84 13.90 -14.64
CA ASN A 21 22.09 13.35 -14.09
C ASN A 21 21.87 12.12 -13.19
N TYR A 22 20.69 11.51 -13.20
CA TYR A 22 20.39 10.29 -12.45
C TYR A 22 19.33 9.44 -13.16
N GLU A 23 18.99 8.26 -12.66
CA GLU A 23 18.02 7.38 -13.32
C GLU A 23 16.59 7.99 -13.38
N PRO A 24 15.79 7.68 -14.41
CA PRO A 24 14.39 8.13 -14.46
C PRO A 24 13.57 7.57 -13.29
N TYR A 25 12.48 8.26 -12.91
CA TYR A 25 11.52 7.69 -11.97
C TYR A 25 10.90 6.42 -12.58
N ARG A 26 11.03 5.29 -11.88
CA ARG A 26 10.49 4.00 -12.32
C ARG A 26 9.15 3.71 -11.62
N LEU A 27 8.17 3.25 -12.39
CA LEU A 27 6.86 2.80 -11.93
C LEU A 27 6.69 1.32 -12.31
N TYR A 28 7.08 0.46 -11.38
CA TYR A 28 6.98 -0.99 -11.46
C TYR A 28 6.88 -1.51 -10.04
N ASN A 29 5.74 -2.08 -9.67
CA ASN A 29 5.46 -2.50 -8.30
C ASN A 29 6.44 -3.62 -7.88
N LEU A 30 7.32 -3.34 -6.92
CA LEU A 30 8.39 -4.23 -6.52
C LEU A 30 8.47 -4.38 -5.00
N ASP A 31 8.80 -5.60 -4.58
CA ASP A 31 9.16 -5.89 -3.20
C ASP A 31 10.63 -5.52 -2.98
N VAL A 32 10.86 -4.28 -2.58
CA VAL A 32 12.22 -3.75 -2.37
C VAL A 32 12.61 -3.89 -0.91
N PHE A 33 13.30 -4.99 -0.61
CA PHE A 33 13.85 -5.26 0.70
C PHE A 33 14.79 -4.12 1.15
N GLU A 34 14.56 -3.60 2.35
CA GLU A 34 15.42 -2.58 2.97
C GLU A 34 15.67 -1.34 2.09
N TYR A 35 14.63 -0.84 1.42
CA TYR A 35 14.74 0.23 0.42
C TYR A 35 15.56 1.45 0.88
N ASP A 36 16.32 2.02 -0.07
CA ASP A 36 17.14 3.21 0.13
C ASP A 36 16.33 4.51 -0.01
N LEU A 37 16.85 5.58 0.59
CA LEU A 37 16.26 6.92 0.52
C LEU A 37 16.90 7.80 -0.58
N ASN A 38 16.15 8.81 -1.00
CA ASN A 38 16.49 9.79 -2.05
C ASN A 38 16.77 9.12 -3.41
N CYS A 39 16.00 8.08 -3.72
CA CYS A 39 16.20 7.22 -4.88
C CYS A 39 14.95 7.21 -5.80
N PRO A 40 15.11 7.26 -7.13
CA PRO A 40 14.00 7.14 -8.09
C PRO A 40 13.59 5.67 -8.38
N MET A 41 14.19 4.70 -7.66
CA MET A 41 13.82 3.29 -7.76
C MET A 41 12.36 3.08 -7.37
N ALA A 42 11.65 2.30 -8.18
CA ALA A 42 10.28 1.91 -7.89
C ALA A 42 10.19 1.18 -6.55
N LEU A 43 9.11 1.41 -5.82
CA LEU A 43 8.73 0.67 -4.62
C LEU A 43 7.46 -0.16 -4.91
N TYR A 44 6.58 -0.28 -3.94
CA TYR A 44 5.53 -1.28 -3.93
C TYR A 44 4.32 -0.94 -4.80
N GLY A 45 4.03 0.35 -4.99
CA GLY A 45 2.90 0.82 -5.77
C GLY A 45 3.23 1.91 -6.78
N SER A 46 2.34 2.08 -7.76
CA SER A 46 2.55 2.98 -8.89
C SER A 46 1.30 3.78 -9.21
N ILE A 47 1.33 5.10 -9.07
CA ILE A 47 0.29 5.98 -9.62
C ILE A 47 0.93 6.86 -10.68
N PRO A 48 0.69 6.61 -11.98
CA PRO A 48 1.28 7.37 -13.07
C PRO A 48 0.58 8.73 -13.27
N TYR A 49 0.44 9.49 -12.18
CA TYR A 49 -0.13 10.82 -12.13
C TYR A 49 0.91 11.83 -11.68
N MET A 50 1.10 12.88 -12.49
CA MET A 50 1.96 14.02 -12.16
C MET A 50 1.14 15.30 -12.11
N VAL A 51 1.42 16.18 -11.15
CA VAL A 51 0.77 17.48 -11.01
C VAL A 51 1.79 18.60 -10.88
N ALA A 52 1.59 19.69 -11.63
CA ALA A 52 2.45 20.85 -11.67
C ALA A 52 1.64 22.12 -11.37
N PRO A 53 1.76 22.68 -10.15
CA PRO A 53 1.17 23.97 -9.78
C PRO A 53 2.14 25.15 -10.01
N ASN A 54 1.57 26.33 -10.25
CA ASN A 54 2.21 27.63 -10.09
C ASN A 54 1.25 28.61 -9.41
N SER A 55 1.68 29.87 -9.23
CA SER A 55 0.87 30.90 -8.55
C SER A 55 -0.46 31.26 -9.23
N LYS A 56 -0.68 30.82 -10.47
CA LYS A 56 -1.88 31.12 -11.28
C LYS A 56 -2.69 29.88 -11.66
N ARG A 57 -2.04 28.72 -11.84
CA ARG A 57 -2.68 27.52 -12.38
C ARG A 57 -2.01 26.24 -11.91
N THR A 58 -2.80 25.19 -11.79
CA THR A 58 -2.37 23.80 -11.64
C THR A 58 -2.78 23.01 -12.86
N VAL A 59 -1.87 22.19 -13.38
CA VAL A 59 -2.12 21.23 -14.44
C VAL A 59 -1.63 19.87 -13.98
N GLY A 60 -2.37 18.81 -14.26
CA GLY A 60 -1.92 17.45 -14.02
C GLY A 60 -2.06 16.57 -15.26
N LEU A 61 -1.34 15.45 -15.25
CA LEU A 61 -1.28 14.45 -16.30
C LEU A 61 -1.41 13.08 -15.65
N LEU A 62 -2.46 12.35 -15.99
CA LEU A 62 -2.58 10.92 -15.72
C LEU A 62 -2.16 10.18 -16.98
N TRP A 63 -1.06 9.42 -16.92
CA TRP A 63 -0.62 8.51 -17.95
C TRP A 63 -1.19 7.12 -17.65
N LEU A 64 -2.33 6.76 -18.25
CA LEU A 64 -3.08 5.57 -17.89
C LEU A 64 -2.50 4.32 -18.57
N ASN A 65 -1.39 3.82 -18.03
CA ASN A 65 -0.72 2.62 -18.52
C ASN A 65 -0.23 1.76 -17.34
N SER A 66 -0.53 0.45 -17.38
CA SER A 66 -0.25 -0.52 -16.32
C SER A 66 1.04 -1.32 -16.49
N ALA A 67 1.73 -1.15 -17.61
CA ALA A 67 3.04 -1.74 -17.82
C ALA A 67 4.10 -1.02 -16.99
N GLU A 68 5.30 -1.61 -16.94
CA GLU A 68 6.48 -0.90 -16.47
C GLU A 68 6.62 0.44 -17.17
N THR A 69 6.74 1.51 -16.40
CA THR A 69 6.81 2.88 -16.91
C THR A 69 7.99 3.64 -16.32
N TRP A 70 8.74 4.33 -17.17
CA TRP A 70 9.84 5.21 -16.78
C TRP A 70 9.48 6.66 -17.10
N VAL A 71 9.86 7.58 -16.23
CA VAL A 71 9.57 9.02 -16.40
C VAL A 71 10.83 9.86 -16.19
N ASP A 72 11.31 10.43 -17.30
CA ASP A 72 12.35 11.47 -17.26
C ASP A 72 11.74 12.84 -17.00
N ILE A 73 12.48 13.69 -16.28
CA ILE A 73 12.09 15.04 -15.90
C ILE A 73 13.28 15.98 -16.11
N GLU A 74 13.14 17.00 -16.95
CA GLU A 74 14.17 18.03 -17.16
C GLU A 74 13.62 19.41 -16.82
N HIS A 75 14.32 20.12 -15.94
CA HIS A 75 14.04 21.51 -15.60
C HIS A 75 14.78 22.43 -16.58
N THR A 76 14.01 23.13 -17.40
CA THR A 76 14.53 24.03 -18.43
C THR A 76 13.98 25.44 -18.27
N THR A 77 14.52 26.38 -19.04
CA THR A 77 13.93 27.69 -19.28
C THR A 77 13.48 27.73 -20.73
N ALA A 78 12.20 28.04 -20.95
CA ALA A 78 11.64 28.21 -22.28
C ALA A 78 12.28 29.44 -22.92
N ASP A 79 13.38 29.24 -23.64
CA ASP A 79 13.84 30.22 -24.60
C ASP A 79 12.94 30.07 -25.83
N LYS A 80 12.41 31.17 -26.35
CA LYS A 80 11.62 31.18 -27.59
C LYS A 80 12.50 30.48 -28.64
N GLY A 81 12.17 29.22 -28.99
CA GLY A 81 13.00 28.37 -29.85
C GLY A 81 13.35 29.04 -31.17
N ALA A 82 14.22 28.43 -31.98
CA ALA A 82 14.74 29.04 -33.22
C ALA A 82 13.67 29.72 -34.12
N LEU A 83 12.42 29.23 -34.14
CA LEU A 83 11.28 29.86 -34.84
C LEU A 83 10.85 31.22 -34.28
N ALA A 84 10.92 31.42 -32.97
CA ALA A 84 10.46 32.63 -32.33
C ALA A 84 11.53 33.74 -32.29
N LYS A 85 12.81 33.43 -32.61
CA LYS A 85 13.82 34.43 -33.01
C LYS A 85 13.56 35.01 -34.41
N ILE A 86 12.78 34.31 -35.23
CA ILE A 86 12.43 34.75 -36.60
C ILE A 86 11.13 35.58 -36.60
N VAL A 87 10.26 35.41 -35.58
CA VAL A 87 8.94 36.06 -35.49
C VAL A 87 8.81 36.98 -34.26
N ALA A 88 9.93 37.32 -33.59
CA ALA A 88 9.90 38.24 -32.46
C ALA A 88 9.78 39.69 -32.96
N ASP A 89 8.60 40.29 -32.78
CA ASP A 89 8.42 41.73 -32.76
C ASP A 89 9.41 42.37 -31.76
N VAL A 90 9.99 43.49 -32.18
CA VAL A 90 11.14 44.20 -31.59
C VAL A 90 10.88 44.71 -30.16
N ASP A 91 9.64 44.67 -29.66
CA ASP A 91 9.23 45.32 -28.41
C ASP A 91 8.90 44.38 -27.22
N THR A 92 9.15 43.07 -27.32
CA THR A 92 8.92 42.16 -26.17
C THR A 92 10.24 41.56 -25.68
N PRO A 93 10.80 42.02 -24.54
CA PRO A 93 11.97 41.38 -23.94
C PRO A 93 11.64 39.91 -23.63
N ALA A 94 12.51 39.00 -24.08
CA ALA A 94 12.41 37.59 -23.73
C ALA A 94 12.39 37.47 -22.20
N LYS A 95 11.33 36.88 -21.65
CA LYS A 95 11.30 36.49 -20.24
C LYS A 95 11.67 35.02 -20.16
N ASP A 96 12.72 34.72 -19.42
CA ASP A 96 13.05 33.35 -19.02
C ASP A 96 11.85 32.76 -18.27
N VAL A 97 11.12 31.84 -18.90
CA VAL A 97 9.98 31.15 -18.28
C VAL A 97 10.44 29.75 -17.86
N PRO A 98 10.53 29.46 -16.54
CA PRO A 98 10.81 28.11 -16.09
C PRO A 98 9.80 27.10 -16.63
N GLN A 99 10.31 26.01 -17.19
CA GLN A 99 9.58 24.91 -17.82
C GLN A 99 10.07 23.58 -17.26
N ILE A 100 9.16 22.61 -17.19
CA ILE A 100 9.49 21.22 -16.87
C ILE A 100 9.10 20.41 -18.09
N ASN A 101 10.06 19.70 -18.67
CA ASN A 101 9.84 18.72 -19.73
C ASN A 101 9.79 17.34 -19.10
N THR A 102 8.87 16.51 -19.57
CA THR A 102 8.71 15.14 -19.04
C THR A 102 8.58 14.15 -20.16
N HIS A 103 9.22 13.00 -20.05
CA HIS A 103 9.17 11.94 -21.05
C HIS A 103 8.74 10.63 -20.40
N PHE A 104 7.51 10.20 -20.69
CA PHE A 104 6.91 8.96 -20.21
C PHE A 104 7.15 7.84 -21.22
N MET A 105 7.64 6.71 -20.74
CA MET A 105 7.99 5.54 -21.54
C MET A 105 7.41 4.29 -20.88
N SER A 106 6.42 3.66 -21.51
CA SER A 106 5.86 2.38 -21.03
C SER A 106 6.30 1.23 -21.93
N GLU A 107 6.55 0.07 -21.34
CA GLU A 107 7.03 -1.12 -22.07
C GLU A 107 6.03 -1.61 -23.13
N THR A 108 4.73 -1.56 -22.81
CA THR A 108 3.64 -2.03 -23.67
C THR A 108 2.39 -1.15 -23.50
N GLY A 109 1.29 -1.53 -24.16
CA GLY A 109 0.00 -0.86 -24.03
C GLY A 109 -0.14 0.39 -24.88
N ALA A 110 -1.29 1.05 -24.75
CA ALA A 110 -1.60 2.27 -25.49
C ALA A 110 -0.99 3.51 -24.83
N VAL A 111 -0.78 4.55 -25.64
CA VAL A 111 -0.62 5.91 -25.15
C VAL A 111 -2.01 6.44 -24.83
N ASP A 112 -2.40 6.35 -23.55
CA ASP A 112 -3.66 6.89 -23.03
C ASP A 112 -3.37 7.91 -21.94
N LEU A 113 -3.78 9.17 -22.16
CA LEU A 113 -3.45 10.26 -21.25
C LEU A 113 -4.64 11.18 -20.99
N PHE A 114 -4.77 11.59 -19.74
CA PHE A 114 -5.78 12.54 -19.30
C PHE A 114 -5.11 13.77 -18.70
N ILE A 115 -5.57 14.96 -19.08
CA ILE A 115 -5.03 16.22 -18.58
C ILE A 115 -6.06 16.86 -17.64
N THR A 116 -5.64 17.16 -16.41
CA THR A 116 -6.41 17.96 -15.45
C THR A 116 -5.97 19.42 -15.56
N LEU A 117 -6.90 20.36 -15.75
CA LEU A 117 -6.60 21.76 -16.08
C LEU A 117 -6.75 22.75 -14.91
N GLY A 118 -7.05 22.22 -13.72
CA GLY A 118 -7.22 23.00 -12.49
C GLY A 118 -8.42 23.96 -12.55
N PRO A 119 -8.26 25.24 -12.15
CA PRO A 119 -6.99 25.96 -12.00
C PRO A 119 -6.32 25.85 -10.62
N GLN A 120 -7.05 25.51 -9.55
CA GLN A 120 -6.44 25.32 -8.23
C GLN A 120 -6.02 23.85 -8.02
N PRO A 121 -5.07 23.56 -7.10
CA PRO A 121 -4.67 22.18 -6.81
C PRO A 121 -5.86 21.27 -6.48
N LYS A 122 -6.80 21.76 -5.66
CA LYS A 122 -8.02 21.03 -5.31
C LYS A 122 -8.90 20.68 -6.52
N ASP A 123 -8.90 21.50 -7.56
CA ASP A 123 -9.71 21.27 -8.77
C ASP A 123 -9.08 20.18 -9.64
N SER A 124 -7.75 20.17 -9.74
CA SER A 124 -6.97 19.13 -10.40
C SER A 124 -7.17 17.76 -9.72
N ILE A 125 -7.14 17.71 -8.39
CA ILE A 125 -7.45 16.49 -7.63
C ILE A 125 -8.91 16.04 -7.81
N ARG A 126 -9.88 16.97 -7.85
CA ARG A 126 -11.28 16.63 -8.14
C ARG A 126 -11.47 16.03 -9.53
N GLN A 127 -10.75 16.56 -10.52
CA GLN A 127 -10.76 16.04 -11.89
C GLN A 127 -10.13 14.64 -11.94
N LEU A 128 -9.00 14.42 -11.25
CA LEU A 128 -8.41 13.09 -11.10
C LEU A 128 -9.39 12.11 -10.44
N ALA A 129 -10.02 12.51 -9.33
CA ALA A 129 -11.00 11.67 -8.63
C ALA A 129 -12.28 11.41 -9.44
N ALA A 130 -12.62 12.26 -10.42
CA ALA A 130 -13.72 11.99 -11.34
C ALA A 130 -13.37 10.88 -12.34
N LEU A 131 -12.08 10.70 -12.66
CA LEU A 131 -11.58 9.64 -13.54
C LEU A 131 -11.35 8.34 -12.77
N THR A 132 -10.73 8.41 -11.60
CA THR A 132 -10.23 7.23 -10.86
C THR A 132 -11.06 6.90 -9.60
N GLY A 133 -12.05 7.71 -9.27
CA GLY A 133 -12.94 7.52 -8.11
C GLY A 133 -12.46 8.21 -6.83
N LYS A 134 -13.28 8.10 -5.80
CA LYS A 134 -13.07 8.75 -4.49
C LYS A 134 -12.83 7.70 -3.41
N TYR A 135 -12.09 8.09 -2.38
CA TYR A 135 -11.97 7.29 -1.16
C TYR A 135 -13.35 7.18 -0.48
N PRO A 136 -13.89 5.97 -0.24
CA PRO A 136 -15.13 5.82 0.52
C PRO A 136 -14.90 6.24 1.97
N LEU A 137 -15.97 6.57 2.69
CA LEU A 137 -15.86 6.82 4.13
C LEU A 137 -15.31 5.56 4.82
N PRO A 138 -14.15 5.61 5.50
CA PRO A 138 -13.63 4.43 6.19
C PRO A 138 -14.54 4.07 7.38
N PRO A 139 -14.49 2.84 7.89
CA PRO A 139 -15.01 2.58 9.24
C PRO A 139 -14.17 3.38 10.25
N GLU A 140 -14.81 3.90 11.30
CA GLU A 140 -14.18 4.85 12.24
C GLU A 140 -12.90 4.29 12.88
N PHE A 141 -12.91 3.02 13.27
CA PHE A 141 -11.75 2.33 13.86
C PHE A 141 -10.51 2.36 12.96
N ALA A 142 -10.68 2.46 11.63
CA ALA A 142 -9.57 2.48 10.69
C ALA A 142 -8.79 3.80 10.69
N LEU A 143 -9.36 4.85 11.30
CA LEU A 143 -8.69 6.12 11.58
C LEU A 143 -8.08 6.14 12.97
N ALA A 144 -8.24 5.11 13.80
CA ALA A 144 -7.71 5.09 15.15
C ALA A 144 -6.29 4.50 15.17
N TYR A 145 -5.81 4.07 16.34
CA TYR A 145 -4.49 3.47 16.47
C TYR A 145 -4.54 1.95 16.25
N HIS A 146 -3.58 1.46 15.45
CA HIS A 146 -3.40 0.08 15.07
C HIS A 146 -2.09 -0.47 15.68
N GLN A 147 -2.16 -1.58 16.40
CA GLN A 147 -1.01 -2.28 16.96
C GLN A 147 -0.72 -3.56 16.16
N SER A 148 0.50 -3.71 15.68
CA SER A 148 0.98 -4.84 14.89
C SER A 148 2.43 -5.19 15.22
N ARG A 149 2.84 -6.40 14.87
CA ARG A 149 4.24 -6.84 14.67
C ARG A 149 4.26 -8.18 13.92
N TRP A 150 5.41 -8.51 13.35
CA TRP A 150 5.75 -9.88 12.96
C TRP A 150 6.42 -10.58 14.15
N ASN A 151 5.82 -11.55 14.83
CA ASN A 151 4.39 -11.83 14.92
C ASN A 151 3.94 -11.64 16.38
N TYR A 152 2.63 -11.53 16.62
CA TYR A 152 2.09 -12.01 17.90
C TYR A 152 2.07 -13.52 17.88
N ASN A 153 2.58 -14.13 18.94
CA ASN A 153 2.99 -15.53 18.95
C ASN A 153 1.81 -16.49 18.94
N ASP A 154 0.76 -16.19 19.71
CA ASP A 154 -0.40 -17.05 19.93
C ASP A 154 -1.59 -16.24 20.49
N GLN A 155 -2.70 -16.91 20.76
CA GLN A 155 -3.88 -16.29 21.38
C GLN A 155 -3.62 -15.63 22.72
N LYS A 156 -2.71 -16.19 23.51
CA LYS A 156 -2.39 -15.67 24.84
C LYS A 156 -1.63 -14.36 24.71
N ASP A 157 -0.68 -14.28 23.79
CA ASP A 157 0.07 -13.06 23.49
C ASP A 157 -0.86 -11.93 23.00
N VAL A 158 -1.81 -12.25 22.10
CA VAL A 158 -2.82 -11.27 21.67
C VAL A 158 -3.61 -10.72 22.86
N LYS A 159 -4.02 -11.60 23.77
CA LYS A 159 -4.75 -11.23 24.98
C LYS A 159 -3.92 -10.34 25.90
N GLU A 160 -2.71 -10.77 26.25
CA GLU A 160 -1.79 -10.02 27.10
C GLU A 160 -1.51 -8.62 26.53
N VAL A 161 -1.36 -8.50 25.21
CA VAL A 161 -1.12 -7.20 24.58
C VAL A 161 -2.34 -6.30 24.66
N HIS A 162 -3.53 -6.76 24.24
CA HIS A 162 -4.69 -5.87 24.26
C HIS A 162 -5.16 -5.57 25.69
N GLU A 163 -4.91 -6.43 26.68
CA GLU A 163 -5.10 -6.11 28.10
C GLU A 163 -4.06 -5.10 28.59
N GLY A 164 -2.80 -5.21 28.15
CA GLY A 164 -1.74 -4.25 28.45
C GLY A 164 -2.07 -2.81 28.03
N PHE A 165 -2.79 -2.62 26.91
CA PHE A 165 -3.30 -1.31 26.53
C PHE A 165 -4.29 -0.73 27.55
N ASP A 166 -5.15 -1.56 28.13
CA ASP A 166 -6.10 -1.13 29.16
C ASP A 166 -5.38 -0.82 30.48
N GLU A 167 -4.47 -1.71 30.91
CA GLU A 167 -3.69 -1.57 32.14
C GLU A 167 -2.87 -0.28 32.16
N HIS A 168 -2.33 0.12 31.01
CA HIS A 168 -1.47 1.30 30.88
C HIS A 168 -2.24 2.54 30.39
N ASP A 169 -3.57 2.50 30.29
CA ASP A 169 -4.41 3.63 29.87
C ASP A 169 -3.99 4.20 28.50
N ILE A 170 -3.75 3.30 27.54
CA ILE A 170 -3.39 3.61 26.16
C ILE A 170 -4.53 3.15 25.23
N PRO A 171 -5.18 4.06 24.50
CA PRO A 171 -6.26 3.68 23.58
C PRO A 171 -5.78 2.78 22.43
N LEU A 172 -6.58 1.76 22.08
CA LEU A 172 -6.30 0.82 20.98
C LEU A 172 -7.62 0.42 20.31
N ASP A 173 -7.65 0.43 18.97
CA ASP A 173 -8.78 -0.02 18.17
C ASP A 173 -8.52 -1.34 17.44
N VAL A 174 -7.29 -1.59 16.96
CA VAL A 174 -7.04 -2.74 16.09
C VAL A 174 -5.77 -3.50 16.46
N MET A 175 -5.93 -4.80 16.70
CA MET A 175 -4.82 -5.76 16.76
C MET A 175 -4.60 -6.41 15.39
N TRP A 176 -3.36 -6.72 15.05
CA TRP A 176 -2.99 -7.30 13.75
C TRP A 176 -2.29 -8.63 13.92
N LEU A 177 -2.62 -9.59 13.06
CA LEU A 177 -1.95 -10.88 12.96
C LEU A 177 -1.28 -11.00 11.60
N ASP A 178 0.05 -11.03 11.65
CA ASP A 178 0.93 -11.29 10.52
C ASP A 178 1.04 -12.81 10.24
N ILE A 179 1.86 -13.25 9.30
CA ILE A 179 1.78 -14.54 8.60
C ILE A 179 1.87 -15.77 9.53
N GLU A 180 2.47 -15.66 10.72
CA GLU A 180 2.62 -16.79 11.65
C GLU A 180 1.30 -17.22 12.32
N HIS A 181 0.18 -16.51 12.10
CA HIS A 181 -1.13 -16.95 12.57
C HIS A 181 -1.74 -18.09 11.74
N THR A 182 -1.21 -18.33 10.54
CA THR A 182 -1.74 -19.30 9.57
C THR A 182 -1.18 -20.70 9.79
N ASP A 183 -1.89 -21.75 9.35
CA ASP A 183 -1.37 -23.13 9.31
C ASP A 183 -0.33 -23.27 8.18
N GLY A 184 0.93 -23.02 8.52
CA GLY A 184 2.06 -23.22 7.62
C GLY A 184 1.98 -22.34 6.36
N LYS A 185 1.53 -21.09 6.52
CA LYS A 185 1.37 -20.09 5.45
C LYS A 185 0.30 -20.46 4.43
N ARG A 186 -0.72 -21.19 4.89
CA ARG A 186 -1.99 -21.36 4.17
C ARG A 186 -2.94 -20.26 4.61
N TYR A 187 -3.18 -19.26 3.77
CA TYR A 187 -4.14 -18.20 4.08
C TYR A 187 -5.57 -18.75 4.32
N PHE A 188 -6.45 -17.97 4.94
CA PHE A 188 -7.79 -18.43 5.36
C PHE A 188 -7.79 -19.62 6.34
N THR A 189 -6.66 -19.87 7.01
CA THR A 189 -6.53 -20.90 8.05
C THR A 189 -5.90 -20.31 9.31
N TRP A 190 -5.89 -21.09 10.39
CA TRP A 190 -5.29 -20.74 11.67
C TRP A 190 -4.35 -21.87 12.10
N ASP A 191 -3.16 -21.52 12.59
CA ASP A 191 -2.27 -22.46 13.28
C ASP A 191 -3.01 -22.99 14.52
N LYS A 192 -3.27 -24.30 14.56
CA LYS A 192 -4.12 -24.90 15.60
C LYS A 192 -3.46 -25.00 16.97
N GLU A 193 -2.13 -24.93 17.04
CA GLU A 193 -1.41 -24.96 18.30
C GLU A 193 -1.33 -23.55 18.91
N LYS A 194 -1.10 -22.53 18.08
CA LYS A 194 -1.00 -21.13 18.50
C LYS A 194 -2.38 -20.45 18.63
N PHE A 195 -3.30 -20.77 17.73
CA PHE A 195 -4.63 -20.20 17.63
C PHE A 195 -5.73 -21.29 17.60
N PRO A 196 -5.88 -22.09 18.67
CA PRO A 196 -6.85 -23.19 18.74
C PRO A 196 -8.33 -22.75 18.74
N ASN A 197 -8.62 -21.57 19.28
CA ASN A 197 -9.95 -20.98 19.46
C ASN A 197 -10.01 -19.54 18.94
N PRO A 198 -9.77 -19.29 17.63
CA PRO A 198 -9.63 -17.93 17.09
C PRO A 198 -10.88 -17.08 17.31
N LYS A 199 -12.08 -17.70 17.23
CA LYS A 199 -13.35 -17.01 17.50
C LYS A 199 -13.46 -16.52 18.94
N GLU A 200 -12.98 -17.28 19.93
CA GLU A 200 -12.97 -16.86 21.34
C GLU A 200 -12.03 -15.66 21.53
N MET A 201 -10.83 -15.70 20.95
CA MET A 201 -9.89 -14.59 20.96
C MET A 201 -10.47 -13.33 20.31
N ILE A 202 -11.15 -13.47 19.17
CA ILE A 202 -11.80 -12.35 18.48
C ILE A 202 -12.95 -11.81 19.33
N ASP A 203 -13.79 -12.66 19.90
CA ASP A 203 -14.91 -12.24 20.74
C ASP A 203 -14.41 -11.50 22.01
N ASP A 204 -13.32 -11.96 22.64
CA ASP A 204 -12.67 -11.29 23.78
C ASP A 204 -12.16 -9.89 23.40
N LEU A 205 -11.41 -9.80 22.29
CA LEU A 205 -10.91 -8.53 21.76
C LEU A 205 -12.05 -7.56 21.42
N THR A 206 -13.06 -8.04 20.69
CA THR A 206 -14.15 -7.21 20.15
C THR A 206 -15.20 -6.84 21.20
N SER A 207 -15.25 -7.53 22.35
CA SER A 207 -16.07 -7.14 23.50
C SER A 207 -15.75 -5.74 24.02
N LYS A 208 -14.53 -5.24 23.75
CA LYS A 208 -14.04 -3.90 24.08
C LYS A 208 -14.21 -2.89 22.94
N GLY A 209 -14.92 -3.25 21.87
CA GLY A 209 -15.11 -2.43 20.68
C GLY A 209 -13.97 -2.50 19.65
N ARG A 210 -12.87 -3.20 19.98
CA ARG A 210 -11.71 -3.39 19.10
C ARG A 210 -12.02 -4.27 17.90
N LYS A 211 -11.08 -4.33 16.94
CA LYS A 211 -11.11 -5.17 15.74
C LYS A 211 -9.82 -5.98 15.61
N LEU A 212 -9.91 -7.04 14.81
CA LEU A 212 -8.75 -7.82 14.39
C LEU A 212 -8.49 -7.56 12.90
N VAL A 213 -7.22 -7.48 12.50
CA VAL A 213 -6.81 -7.58 11.09
C VAL A 213 -5.95 -8.81 10.91
N THR A 214 -6.24 -9.63 9.90
CA THR A 214 -5.40 -10.76 9.50
C THR A 214 -4.79 -10.54 8.12
N ILE A 215 -3.53 -10.95 7.95
CA ILE A 215 -2.84 -10.94 6.66
C ILE A 215 -3.36 -12.05 5.74
N VAL A 216 -3.54 -11.72 4.46
CA VAL A 216 -3.96 -12.63 3.39
C VAL A 216 -3.26 -12.21 2.08
N ASP A 217 -2.26 -12.97 1.66
CA ASP A 217 -1.42 -12.64 0.49
C ASP A 217 -1.86 -13.43 -0.75
N PRO A 218 -1.45 -13.01 -1.98
CA PRO A 218 -1.99 -13.60 -3.21
C PRO A 218 -1.31 -14.90 -3.63
N HIS A 219 -0.23 -15.30 -2.96
CA HIS A 219 0.48 -16.55 -3.22
C HIS A 219 -0.13 -17.69 -2.40
N ILE A 220 -0.44 -18.80 -3.04
CA ILE A 220 -1.17 -19.92 -2.45
C ILE A 220 -0.22 -21.10 -2.38
N LYS A 221 -0.03 -21.62 -1.16
CA LYS A 221 0.78 -22.82 -0.93
C LYS A 221 0.33 -23.96 -1.84
N LYS A 222 1.27 -24.55 -2.58
CA LYS A 222 1.01 -25.70 -3.46
C LYS A 222 0.79 -26.96 -2.63
N ASP A 223 -0.46 -27.19 -2.21
CA ASP A 223 -0.84 -28.33 -1.37
C ASP A 223 -2.23 -28.84 -1.77
N ALA A 224 -2.31 -30.06 -2.30
CA ALA A 224 -3.57 -30.66 -2.75
C ALA A 224 -4.60 -30.88 -1.61
N LYS A 225 -4.18 -30.84 -0.35
CA LYS A 225 -5.09 -30.91 0.81
C LYS A 225 -5.63 -29.54 1.24
N TYR A 226 -5.07 -28.46 0.71
CA TYR A 226 -5.51 -27.10 0.97
C TYR A 226 -6.59 -26.70 -0.05
N SER A 227 -7.82 -26.48 0.44
CA SER A 227 -9.00 -26.26 -0.41
C SER A 227 -8.84 -25.09 -1.36
N VAL A 228 -8.31 -23.94 -0.89
CA VAL A 228 -8.12 -22.75 -1.74
C VAL A 228 -7.23 -23.06 -2.94
N TYR A 229 -6.14 -23.82 -2.74
CA TYR A 229 -5.30 -24.28 -3.84
C TYR A 229 -6.04 -25.27 -4.76
N ALA A 230 -6.66 -26.29 -4.17
CA ALA A 230 -7.33 -27.34 -4.94
C ALA A 230 -8.45 -26.77 -5.83
N ASP A 231 -9.25 -25.87 -5.28
CA ASP A 231 -10.36 -25.22 -5.99
C ASP A 231 -9.84 -24.23 -7.05
N ALA A 232 -8.87 -23.36 -6.72
CA ALA A 232 -8.30 -22.43 -7.70
C ALA A 232 -7.66 -23.15 -8.89
N LYS A 233 -6.99 -24.29 -8.64
CA LYS A 233 -6.42 -25.13 -9.69
C LYS A 233 -7.50 -25.80 -10.53
N LYS A 234 -8.55 -26.33 -9.90
CA LYS A 234 -9.65 -27.02 -10.59
C LYS A 234 -10.43 -26.07 -11.50
N GLU A 235 -10.68 -24.85 -11.04
CA GLU A 235 -11.46 -23.84 -11.76
C GLU A 235 -10.59 -22.98 -12.70
N ASP A 236 -9.30 -23.31 -12.86
CA ASP A 236 -8.36 -22.66 -13.78
C ASP A 236 -8.12 -21.15 -13.50
N PHE A 237 -8.01 -20.80 -12.21
CA PHE A 237 -7.83 -19.43 -11.71
C PHE A 237 -6.40 -19.04 -11.37
N LEU A 238 -5.41 -19.84 -11.80
CA LEU A 238 -4.00 -19.62 -11.51
C LEU A 238 -3.27 -19.01 -12.70
N VAL A 239 -2.29 -18.14 -12.42
CA VAL A 239 -1.38 -17.58 -13.43
C VAL A 239 -0.64 -18.72 -14.16
N LYS A 240 -0.37 -18.55 -15.45
CA LYS A 240 0.21 -19.59 -16.31
C LYS A 240 1.51 -19.17 -16.95
N LYS A 241 2.30 -20.16 -17.38
CA LYS A 241 3.40 -19.99 -18.33
C LYS A 241 2.86 -19.96 -19.76
N ARG A 242 3.70 -19.58 -20.72
CA ARG A 242 3.35 -19.56 -22.16
C ARG A 242 2.89 -20.90 -22.73
N ASP A 243 3.36 -22.02 -22.17
CA ASP A 243 2.95 -23.37 -22.57
C ASP A 243 1.58 -23.80 -22.00
N GLY A 244 0.92 -22.91 -21.23
CA GLY A 244 -0.37 -23.14 -20.60
C GLY A 244 -0.30 -23.88 -19.26
N THR A 245 0.89 -24.27 -18.80
CA THR A 245 1.06 -24.87 -17.46
C THR A 245 0.95 -23.81 -16.36
N VAL A 246 0.50 -24.23 -15.17
CA VAL A 246 0.41 -23.35 -14.00
C VAL A 246 1.80 -22.84 -13.62
N TYR A 247 1.89 -21.53 -13.38
CA TYR A 247 3.11 -20.92 -12.87
C TYR A 247 3.33 -21.31 -11.40
N GLU A 248 4.58 -21.66 -11.10
CA GLU A 248 5.03 -22.04 -9.76
C GLU A 248 6.26 -21.21 -9.44
N GLY A 249 6.23 -20.51 -8.31
CA GLY A 249 7.35 -19.73 -7.78
C GLY A 249 7.53 -20.00 -6.28
N ASN A 250 8.39 -19.22 -5.64
CA ASN A 250 8.62 -19.32 -4.20
C ASN A 250 8.20 -18.04 -3.46
N CYS A 251 7.57 -18.20 -2.29
CA CYS A 251 7.28 -17.14 -1.33
C CYS A 251 7.24 -17.73 0.09
N TRP A 252 6.54 -17.11 1.05
CA TRP A 252 6.50 -17.56 2.44
C TRP A 252 6.17 -19.04 2.69
N PRO A 253 5.22 -19.68 1.97
CA PRO A 253 4.92 -21.10 2.17
C PRO A 253 5.89 -22.05 1.45
N GLY A 254 6.95 -21.55 0.83
CA GLY A 254 7.80 -22.30 -0.09
C GLY A 254 7.19 -22.32 -1.49
N ASP A 255 7.06 -23.50 -2.10
CA ASP A 255 6.43 -23.67 -3.41
C ASP A 255 5.00 -23.13 -3.41
N SER A 256 4.76 -22.15 -4.28
CA SER A 256 3.55 -21.34 -4.32
C SER A 256 3.05 -21.17 -5.75
N VAL A 257 1.73 -21.10 -5.89
CA VAL A 257 1.04 -20.67 -7.12
C VAL A 257 0.36 -19.34 -6.87
N TYR A 258 -0.02 -18.61 -7.91
CA TYR A 258 -0.57 -17.25 -7.77
C TYR A 258 -1.96 -17.19 -8.39
N ILE A 259 -2.92 -16.61 -7.66
CA ILE A 259 -4.27 -16.35 -8.18
C ILE A 259 -4.16 -15.31 -9.30
N ASP A 260 -4.76 -15.58 -10.45
CA ASP A 260 -4.80 -14.62 -11.55
C ASP A 260 -5.89 -13.56 -11.31
N PHE A 261 -5.55 -12.50 -10.57
CA PHE A 261 -6.49 -11.42 -10.25
C PHE A 261 -6.94 -10.60 -11.46
N ILE A 262 -6.33 -10.76 -12.63
CA ILE A 262 -6.81 -10.16 -13.88
C ILE A 262 -8.12 -10.84 -14.31
N ASN A 263 -8.27 -12.13 -14.02
CA ASN A 263 -9.49 -12.89 -14.26
C ASN A 263 -10.64 -12.42 -13.33
N PRO A 264 -11.76 -11.89 -13.86
CA PRO A 264 -12.90 -11.48 -13.04
C PRO A 264 -13.52 -12.63 -12.22
N GLU A 265 -13.53 -13.86 -12.75
CA GLU A 265 -14.07 -15.01 -12.01
C GLU A 265 -13.13 -15.45 -10.88
N ALA A 266 -11.81 -15.32 -11.06
CA ALA A 266 -10.86 -15.54 -9.98
C ALA A 266 -11.02 -14.50 -8.85
N ARG A 267 -11.32 -13.23 -9.19
CA ARG A 267 -11.66 -12.21 -8.20
C ARG A 267 -12.91 -12.54 -7.41
N LYS A 268 -13.94 -13.08 -8.08
CA LYS A 268 -15.15 -13.55 -7.41
C LYS A 268 -14.86 -14.74 -6.49
N PHE A 269 -14.11 -15.73 -6.99
CA PHE A 269 -13.66 -16.86 -6.19
C PHE A 269 -12.89 -16.41 -4.94
N TRP A 270 -12.01 -15.42 -5.08
CA TRP A 270 -11.25 -14.82 -3.98
C TRP A 270 -12.16 -14.14 -2.96
N ALA A 271 -13.08 -13.30 -3.43
CA ALA A 271 -14.08 -12.64 -2.58
C ALA A 271 -14.92 -13.66 -1.79
N ASP A 272 -15.29 -14.79 -2.41
CA ASP A 272 -16.07 -15.85 -1.76
C ASP A 272 -15.29 -16.54 -0.62
N GLN A 273 -13.96 -16.52 -0.61
CA GLN A 273 -13.16 -17.11 0.49
C GLN A 273 -13.36 -16.38 1.82
N PHE A 274 -13.80 -15.12 1.80
CA PHE A 274 -14.06 -14.31 3.00
C PHE A 274 -15.41 -14.58 3.65
N ALA A 275 -16.26 -15.43 3.05
CA ALA A 275 -17.51 -15.86 3.67
C ALA A 275 -17.21 -16.56 5.01
N LEU A 276 -18.04 -16.31 6.03
CA LEU A 276 -17.77 -16.77 7.41
C LEU A 276 -17.77 -18.30 7.54
N ASP A 277 -18.44 -19.01 6.63
CA ASP A 277 -18.44 -20.46 6.51
C ASP A 277 -17.23 -21.03 5.75
N LYS A 278 -16.48 -20.19 5.00
CA LYS A 278 -15.22 -20.56 4.35
C LYS A 278 -13.99 -20.14 5.17
N TYR A 279 -13.93 -18.88 5.60
CA TYR A 279 -12.92 -18.40 6.55
C TYR A 279 -13.35 -18.78 7.97
N VAL A 280 -13.37 -20.08 8.24
CA VAL A 280 -13.75 -20.64 9.54
C VAL A 280 -12.86 -20.07 10.64
N GLY A 281 -13.50 -19.63 11.74
CA GLY A 281 -12.82 -18.99 12.86
C GLY A 281 -12.75 -17.47 12.78
N SER A 282 -13.04 -16.86 11.63
CA SER A 282 -13.22 -15.40 11.51
C SER A 282 -14.62 -14.95 11.95
N THR A 283 -14.78 -13.65 12.18
CA THR A 283 -16.08 -13.01 12.48
C THR A 283 -16.26 -11.75 11.62
N LYS A 284 -17.42 -11.08 11.75
CA LYS A 284 -17.70 -9.82 11.05
C LYS A 284 -16.74 -8.67 11.42
N ASP A 285 -16.05 -8.77 12.57
CA ASP A 285 -15.10 -7.78 13.08
C ASP A 285 -13.63 -8.06 12.67
N VAL A 286 -13.39 -9.04 11.80
CA VAL A 286 -12.04 -9.39 11.28
C VAL A 286 -11.77 -8.75 9.92
N TYR A 287 -10.93 -7.75 9.83
CA TYR A 287 -10.58 -7.08 8.57
C TYR A 287 -9.30 -7.66 7.96
N THR A 288 -8.86 -7.13 6.82
CA THR A 288 -7.80 -7.79 6.03
C THR A 288 -6.64 -6.87 5.69
N TRP A 289 -5.46 -7.44 5.77
CA TRP A 289 -4.22 -6.90 5.24
C TRP A 289 -3.83 -7.73 4.02
N ASN A 290 -3.69 -7.10 2.86
CA ASN A 290 -3.11 -7.70 1.67
C ASN A 290 -1.67 -7.25 1.52
N ASP A 291 -0.74 -8.18 1.72
CA ASP A 291 0.68 -7.95 1.50
C ASP A 291 1.19 -8.75 0.30
N MET A 292 2.46 -8.57 -0.05
CA MET A 292 3.18 -9.37 -1.05
C MET A 292 2.50 -9.36 -2.42
N ASN A 293 1.76 -8.30 -2.73
CA ASN A 293 0.81 -8.24 -3.83
C ASN A 293 1.26 -7.46 -5.05
N GLU A 294 2.56 -7.20 -5.15
CA GLU A 294 3.19 -6.64 -6.33
C GLU A 294 2.93 -7.42 -7.62
N PRO A 295 3.05 -8.77 -7.70
CA PRO A 295 3.27 -9.80 -6.66
C PRO A 295 4.74 -10.05 -6.30
N SER A 296 5.01 -10.29 -5.02
CA SER A 296 6.34 -10.70 -4.56
C SER A 296 6.60 -12.18 -4.84
N VAL A 297 7.71 -12.48 -5.52
CA VAL A 297 8.17 -13.82 -5.85
C VAL A 297 9.66 -13.92 -5.52
N PHE A 298 10.03 -14.61 -4.44
CA PHE A 298 11.41 -14.64 -3.92
C PHE A 298 12.45 -15.16 -4.92
N SER A 299 12.04 -16.10 -5.77
CA SER A 299 12.89 -16.69 -6.81
C SER A 299 12.79 -15.97 -8.16
N GLY A 300 11.87 -15.02 -8.28
CA GLY A 300 11.56 -14.34 -9.54
C GLY A 300 12.52 -13.20 -9.86
N PRO A 301 12.57 -12.75 -11.13
CA PRO A 301 13.35 -11.57 -11.50
C PRO A 301 12.87 -10.35 -10.71
N GLU A 302 13.81 -9.62 -10.11
CA GLU A 302 13.51 -8.43 -9.30
C GLU A 302 12.53 -8.70 -8.14
N VAL A 303 12.47 -9.94 -7.65
CA VAL A 303 11.53 -10.38 -6.62
C VAL A 303 10.06 -10.27 -7.08
N THR A 304 9.80 -10.40 -8.38
CA THR A 304 8.44 -10.47 -8.93
C THR A 304 8.31 -11.49 -10.06
N MET A 305 7.12 -11.60 -10.65
CA MET A 305 6.82 -12.54 -11.74
C MET A 305 7.60 -12.23 -13.01
N GLU A 306 7.91 -13.29 -13.77
CA GLU A 306 8.45 -13.17 -15.12
C GLU A 306 7.46 -12.44 -16.05
N LYS A 307 7.99 -11.55 -16.88
CA LYS A 307 7.18 -10.67 -17.74
C LYS A 307 6.31 -11.39 -18.76
N ASP A 308 6.67 -12.62 -19.13
CA ASP A 308 5.97 -13.40 -20.16
C ASP A 308 5.01 -14.46 -19.61
N LEU A 309 4.75 -14.45 -18.30
CA LEU A 309 3.64 -15.20 -17.74
C LEU A 309 2.32 -14.70 -18.34
N VAL A 310 1.38 -15.62 -18.49
CA VAL A 310 0.12 -15.40 -19.18
C VAL A 310 -1.01 -15.32 -18.16
N HIS A 311 -1.75 -14.21 -18.25
CA HIS A 311 -2.95 -13.91 -17.50
C HIS A 311 -4.20 -14.11 -18.38
N HIS A 312 -5.36 -14.01 -17.75
CA HIS A 312 -6.67 -14.04 -18.38
C HIS A 312 -6.74 -13.12 -19.60
N GLY A 313 -7.37 -13.62 -20.67
CA GLY A 313 -7.45 -12.92 -21.96
C GLY A 313 -6.19 -13.06 -22.83
N GLY A 314 -5.19 -13.83 -22.39
CA GLY A 314 -3.92 -14.00 -23.13
C GLY A 314 -2.95 -12.83 -22.96
N LEU A 315 -3.18 -11.98 -21.96
CA LEU A 315 -2.32 -10.85 -21.63
C LEU A 315 -1.03 -11.35 -20.97
N GLU A 316 0.10 -10.77 -21.34
CA GLU A 316 1.35 -11.03 -20.66
C GLU A 316 1.44 -10.23 -19.35
N HIS A 317 2.19 -10.73 -18.37
CA HIS A 317 2.40 -10.07 -17.09
C HIS A 317 2.93 -8.64 -17.27
N ARG A 318 3.82 -8.40 -18.25
CA ARG A 318 4.32 -7.05 -18.60
C ARG A 318 3.22 -6.02 -18.93
N GLU A 319 2.04 -6.46 -19.35
CA GLU A 319 0.94 -5.56 -19.72
C GLU A 319 0.12 -5.14 -18.48
N VAL A 320 0.11 -5.97 -17.44
CA VAL A 320 -0.83 -5.89 -16.31
C VAL A 320 -0.15 -5.85 -14.95
N HIS A 321 1.18 -5.87 -14.90
CA HIS A 321 1.97 -5.97 -13.67
C HIS A 321 1.51 -4.97 -12.59
N ASN A 322 1.47 -3.67 -12.90
CA ASN A 322 1.07 -2.66 -11.91
C ASN A 322 -0.41 -2.73 -11.50
N LEU A 323 -1.24 -3.53 -12.18
CA LEU A 323 -2.65 -3.75 -11.83
C LEU A 323 -2.88 -5.00 -10.96
N TYR A 324 -1.90 -5.87 -10.80
CA TYR A 324 -2.08 -7.15 -10.09
C TYR A 324 -2.54 -6.92 -8.64
N GLY A 325 -1.77 -6.14 -7.87
CA GLY A 325 -2.12 -5.77 -6.49
C GLY A 325 -3.42 -4.97 -6.40
N PHE A 326 -3.67 -4.10 -7.39
CA PHE A 326 -4.92 -3.35 -7.50
C PHE A 326 -6.15 -4.25 -7.53
N TYR A 327 -6.09 -5.33 -8.30
CA TYR A 327 -7.20 -6.26 -8.43
C TYR A 327 -7.35 -7.22 -7.25
N GLN A 328 -6.26 -7.56 -6.57
CA GLN A 328 -6.32 -8.35 -5.34
C GLN A 328 -7.02 -7.58 -4.22
N HIS A 329 -6.59 -6.34 -3.92
CA HIS A 329 -7.22 -5.58 -2.85
C HIS A 329 -8.69 -5.24 -3.17
N GLN A 330 -9.03 -5.07 -4.46
CA GLN A 330 -10.42 -4.89 -4.90
C GLN A 330 -11.26 -6.14 -4.63
N ALA A 331 -10.73 -7.33 -4.92
CA ALA A 331 -11.42 -8.59 -4.66
C ALA A 331 -11.60 -8.84 -3.15
N THR A 332 -10.56 -8.55 -2.35
CA THR A 332 -10.63 -8.61 -0.87
C THR A 332 -11.69 -7.66 -0.32
N TYR A 333 -11.74 -6.41 -0.79
CA TYR A 333 -12.76 -5.44 -0.38
C TYR A 333 -14.17 -5.96 -0.70
N ALA A 334 -14.37 -6.56 -1.87
CA ALA A 334 -15.64 -7.16 -2.26
C ALA A 334 -16.03 -8.33 -1.34
N GLY A 335 -15.09 -9.19 -0.95
CA GLY A 335 -15.33 -10.29 0.00
C GLY A 335 -15.70 -9.81 1.41
N GLN A 336 -15.00 -8.78 1.89
CA GLN A 336 -15.30 -8.13 3.17
C GLN A 336 -16.69 -7.47 3.18
N LEU A 337 -17.11 -6.90 2.05
CA LEU A 337 -18.44 -6.32 1.90
C LEU A 337 -19.51 -7.41 1.85
N SER A 338 -19.29 -8.47 1.06
CA SER A 338 -20.27 -9.54 0.82
C SER A 338 -20.55 -10.38 2.07
N ARG A 339 -19.51 -10.70 2.87
CA ARG A 339 -19.68 -11.51 4.09
C ARG A 339 -20.58 -10.87 5.15
N THR A 340 -20.82 -9.56 5.05
CA THR A 340 -21.73 -8.80 5.92
C THR A 340 -23.01 -8.36 5.20
N ASN A 341 -23.24 -8.80 3.96
CA ASN A 341 -24.34 -8.33 3.11
C ASN A 341 -24.36 -6.80 2.95
N GLY A 342 -23.19 -6.16 2.94
CA GLY A 342 -23.04 -4.71 2.86
C GLY A 342 -23.36 -3.94 4.14
N GLU A 343 -23.58 -4.62 5.26
CA GLU A 343 -23.86 -4.00 6.56
C GLU A 343 -22.65 -3.21 7.06
N PHE A 344 -21.43 -3.77 6.93
CA PHE A 344 -20.20 -3.14 7.40
C PHE A 344 -19.36 -2.62 6.25
N ARG A 345 -18.78 -1.42 6.43
CA ARG A 345 -17.79 -0.88 5.51
C ARG A 345 -16.49 -1.68 5.65
N PRO A 346 -15.92 -2.20 4.56
CA PRO A 346 -14.64 -2.90 4.62
C PRO A 346 -13.49 -1.98 5.04
N PHE A 347 -12.48 -2.59 5.63
CA PHE A 347 -11.14 -2.04 5.78
C PHE A 347 -10.17 -3.06 5.16
N VAL A 348 -9.37 -2.59 4.21
CA VAL A 348 -8.30 -3.35 3.57
C VAL A 348 -7.06 -2.48 3.56
N LEU A 349 -5.95 -2.99 4.09
CA LEU A 349 -4.63 -2.40 3.90
C LEU A 349 -3.95 -3.12 2.74
N THR A 350 -3.28 -2.39 1.84
CA THR A 350 -2.57 -2.99 0.69
C THR A 350 -1.17 -2.41 0.51
N ARG A 351 -0.21 -3.27 0.11
CA ARG A 351 1.16 -2.84 -0.19
C ARG A 351 1.27 -2.30 -1.61
N ALA A 352 0.87 -3.12 -2.59
CA ALA A 352 0.85 -2.74 -3.98
C ALA A 352 -0.48 -2.11 -4.41
N PHE A 353 -0.39 -1.04 -5.17
CA PHE A 353 -1.54 -0.22 -5.59
C PHE A 353 -1.33 0.39 -6.98
N PHE A 354 -2.42 0.90 -7.53
CA PHE A 354 -2.46 1.64 -8.79
C PHE A 354 -3.43 2.83 -8.74
N ALA A 355 -3.49 3.62 -9.79
CA ALA A 355 -4.51 4.67 -9.94
C ALA A 355 -5.93 4.09 -9.77
N GLY A 356 -6.62 4.51 -8.71
CA GLY A 356 -7.95 4.00 -8.34
C GLY A 356 -7.98 3.12 -7.08
N SER A 357 -6.83 2.73 -6.53
CA SER A 357 -6.75 1.94 -5.30
C SER A 357 -7.41 2.59 -4.09
N GLN A 358 -7.50 3.94 -4.08
CA GLN A 358 -8.23 4.68 -3.04
C GLN A 358 -9.69 4.24 -2.90
N ARG A 359 -10.30 3.61 -3.92
CA ARG A 359 -11.69 3.17 -3.81
C ARG A 359 -11.90 2.02 -2.82
N THR A 360 -10.83 1.30 -2.47
CA THR A 360 -10.94 0.01 -1.80
C THR A 360 -9.86 -0.28 -0.77
N ALA A 361 -8.81 0.54 -0.64
CA ALA A 361 -7.73 0.25 0.28
C ALA A 361 -7.11 1.50 0.93
N ALA A 362 -6.66 1.34 2.16
CA ALA A 362 -5.58 2.16 2.73
C ALA A 362 -4.22 1.61 2.27
N VAL A 363 -3.19 2.44 2.26
CA VAL A 363 -1.83 2.10 1.81
C VAL A 363 -0.82 2.44 2.89
N TRP A 364 0.24 1.63 3.01
CA TRP A 364 1.41 2.02 3.79
C TRP A 364 2.68 1.93 2.94
N THR A 365 3.74 2.59 3.38
CA THR A 365 4.98 2.73 2.59
C THR A 365 5.92 1.53 2.65
N GLY A 366 5.40 0.33 2.92
CA GLY A 366 6.17 -0.90 3.05
C GLY A 366 7.23 -0.87 4.16
N ASP A 367 8.33 -1.58 3.90
CA ASP A 367 9.28 -2.05 4.90
C ASP A 367 10.38 -1.02 5.18
N ASN A 368 10.00 0.05 5.89
CA ASN A 368 10.89 1.13 6.28
C ASN A 368 11.87 0.72 7.42
N LYS A 369 12.92 1.52 7.67
CA LYS A 369 13.92 1.24 8.73
C LYS A 369 13.69 2.08 9.98
N ALA A 370 14.06 1.55 11.15
CA ALA A 370 14.02 2.20 12.44
C ALA A 370 15.11 3.29 12.58
N GLU A 371 15.06 4.30 11.71
CA GLU A 371 16.02 5.38 11.62
C GLU A 371 15.34 6.76 11.49
N TRP A 372 15.99 7.81 12.00
CA TRP A 372 15.53 9.20 11.85
C TRP A 372 15.36 9.63 10.39
N SER A 373 16.21 9.11 9.51
CA SER A 373 16.17 9.32 8.06
C SER A 373 14.85 8.83 7.46
N HIS A 374 14.41 7.63 7.82
CA HIS A 374 13.16 7.03 7.38
C HIS A 374 11.95 7.72 8.01
N LEU A 375 11.99 8.07 9.30
CA LEU A 375 10.94 8.90 9.93
C LEU A 375 10.73 10.20 9.14
N LYS A 376 11.81 10.89 8.78
CA LYS A 376 11.75 12.12 7.97
C LYS A 376 11.20 11.85 6.56
N ALA A 377 11.57 10.74 5.95
CA ALA A 377 11.11 10.35 4.60
C ALA A 377 9.62 10.03 4.53
N THR A 378 8.97 9.66 5.65
CA THR A 378 7.52 9.43 5.66
C THR A 378 6.73 10.66 5.17
N ILE A 379 7.14 11.87 5.53
CA ILE A 379 6.42 13.10 5.18
C ILE A 379 6.28 13.27 3.65
N PRO A 380 7.37 13.32 2.87
CA PRO A 380 7.25 13.49 1.42
C PRO A 380 6.55 12.30 0.73
N MET A 381 6.75 11.07 1.19
CA MET A 381 6.09 9.88 0.62
C MET A 381 4.57 9.93 0.81
N LEU A 382 4.10 10.26 2.02
CA LEU A 382 2.65 10.34 2.29
C LEU A 382 1.99 11.51 1.58
N LEU A 383 2.70 12.64 1.43
CA LEU A 383 2.22 13.78 0.66
C LEU A 383 2.15 13.48 -0.84
N SER A 384 3.10 12.73 -1.40
CA SER A 384 3.08 12.34 -2.81
C SER A 384 1.90 11.40 -3.12
N LEU A 385 1.67 10.39 -2.27
CA LEU A 385 0.50 9.51 -2.36
C LEU A 385 -0.83 10.27 -2.25
N SER A 386 -0.94 11.14 -1.24
CA SER A 386 -2.14 11.98 -1.03
C SER A 386 -2.42 12.89 -2.23
N SER A 387 -1.38 13.48 -2.79
CA SER A 387 -1.48 14.38 -3.96
C SER A 387 -1.70 13.63 -5.27
N ALA A 388 -1.46 12.31 -5.28
CA ALA A 388 -1.81 11.42 -6.38
C ALA A 388 -3.19 10.74 -6.19
N GLY A 389 -3.93 11.10 -5.14
CA GLY A 389 -5.34 10.72 -4.96
C GLY A 389 -5.61 9.60 -3.96
N ILE A 390 -4.61 9.11 -3.22
CA ILE A 390 -4.80 8.15 -2.12
C ILE A 390 -4.69 8.88 -0.77
N PRO A 391 -5.81 9.21 -0.10
CA PRO A 391 -5.76 10.00 1.13
C PRO A 391 -5.51 9.17 2.39
N HIS A 392 -5.80 7.86 2.38
CA HIS A 392 -5.66 7.01 3.56
C HIS A 392 -4.31 6.28 3.50
N VAL A 393 -3.26 6.98 3.93
CA VAL A 393 -1.86 6.55 3.82
C VAL A 393 -1.12 6.65 5.15
N GLY A 394 -0.11 5.81 5.36
CA GLY A 394 0.71 5.83 6.56
C GLY A 394 2.06 5.14 6.39
N ALA A 395 2.90 5.17 7.42
CA ALA A 395 4.15 4.43 7.46
C ALA A 395 4.26 3.71 8.80
N ASP A 396 5.01 2.60 8.86
CA ASP A 396 5.12 1.82 10.09
C ASP A 396 5.82 2.62 11.19
N VAL A 397 5.09 2.83 12.28
CA VAL A 397 5.55 3.61 13.43
C VAL A 397 6.64 2.83 14.17
N GLY A 398 7.79 3.49 14.33
CA GLY A 398 9.03 2.94 14.90
C GLY A 398 9.94 2.24 13.88
N GLY A 399 9.52 2.13 12.62
CA GLY A 399 10.31 1.53 11.54
C GLY A 399 10.29 0.01 11.55
N PHE A 400 9.96 -0.63 10.43
CA PHE A 400 9.83 -2.08 10.33
C PHE A 400 11.13 -2.80 10.68
N PHE A 401 12.23 -2.48 10.00
CA PHE A 401 13.54 -3.08 10.25
C PHE A 401 14.29 -2.41 11.40
N GLY A 402 14.92 -3.23 12.25
CA GLY A 402 15.81 -2.75 13.32
C GLY A 402 15.09 -2.41 14.62
N ASN A 403 15.80 -1.74 15.53
CA ASN A 403 15.31 -1.38 16.86
C ASN A 403 15.49 0.13 17.07
N PRO A 404 14.41 0.94 17.09
CA PRO A 404 14.52 2.36 17.35
C PRO A 404 14.94 2.58 18.81
N ASP A 405 15.73 3.63 19.07
CA ASP A 405 15.89 4.11 20.44
C ASP A 405 14.57 4.73 20.96
N GLU A 406 14.48 4.94 22.26
CA GLU A 406 13.26 5.45 22.90
C GLU A 406 12.86 6.84 22.37
N GLU A 407 13.83 7.70 22.06
CA GLU A 407 13.55 9.04 21.55
C GLU A 407 12.94 8.98 20.15
N LEU A 408 13.55 8.21 19.25
CA LEU A 408 13.06 7.99 17.89
C LEU A 408 11.66 7.38 17.94
N LEU A 409 11.43 6.38 18.80
CA LEU A 409 10.12 5.75 18.93
C LEU A 409 9.05 6.77 19.36
N VAL A 410 9.32 7.58 20.38
CA VAL A 410 8.42 8.65 20.83
C VAL A 410 8.13 9.64 19.69
N ARG A 411 9.16 10.09 18.97
CA ARG A 411 8.97 11.01 17.83
C ARG A 411 8.16 10.39 16.71
N TRP A 412 8.31 9.09 16.49
CA TRP A 412 7.53 8.39 15.49
C TRP A 412 6.06 8.28 15.88
N TYR A 413 5.74 7.99 17.14
CA TYR A 413 4.34 8.02 17.62
C TYR A 413 3.74 9.42 17.49
N GLN A 414 4.50 10.46 17.83
CA GLN A 414 4.07 11.85 17.65
C GLN A 414 3.80 12.19 16.19
N ALA A 415 4.63 11.73 15.24
CA ALA A 415 4.41 11.94 13.81
C ALA A 415 3.24 11.08 13.27
N GLY A 416 3.21 9.80 13.62
CA GLY A 416 2.20 8.82 13.19
C GLY A 416 0.79 9.19 13.65
N ALA A 417 0.64 9.79 14.83
CA ALA A 417 -0.64 10.32 15.31
C ALA A 417 -1.28 11.34 14.35
N PHE A 418 -0.48 11.99 13.49
CA PHE A 418 -0.94 12.92 12.45
C PHE A 418 -0.91 12.35 11.01
N GLN A 419 -0.64 11.06 10.83
CA GLN A 419 -0.74 10.38 9.54
C GLN A 419 -2.13 9.77 9.36
N PRO A 420 -2.75 9.81 8.16
CA PRO A 420 -4.10 9.27 7.96
C PRO A 420 -4.27 7.82 8.42
N PHE A 421 -3.34 6.93 8.06
CA PHE A 421 -3.25 5.57 8.61
C PHE A 421 -2.18 5.52 9.71
N PHE A 422 -2.55 5.03 10.90
CA PHE A 422 -1.68 5.07 12.08
C PHE A 422 -1.46 3.68 12.68
N ARG A 423 -0.39 3.00 12.23
CA ARG A 423 -0.02 1.65 12.67
C ARG A 423 1.42 1.59 13.21
N ALA A 424 1.61 0.98 14.37
CA ALA A 424 2.92 0.48 14.78
C ALA A 424 3.09 -0.95 14.27
N HIS A 425 4.21 -1.25 13.64
CA HIS A 425 4.56 -2.57 13.12
C HIS A 425 6.07 -2.75 13.12
N ALA A 426 6.55 -3.99 13.23
CA ALA A 426 7.95 -4.34 13.44
C ALA A 426 8.28 -5.68 12.79
N HIS A 427 9.51 -5.82 12.29
CA HIS A 427 10.05 -7.05 11.72
C HIS A 427 10.20 -8.17 12.76
N LEU A 428 10.33 -9.42 12.29
CA LEU A 428 10.48 -10.62 13.11
C LEU A 428 11.63 -10.51 14.13
N ASP A 429 12.78 -10.05 13.65
CA ASP A 429 14.01 -9.95 14.45
C ASP A 429 14.04 -8.71 15.36
N SER A 430 13.05 -7.83 15.28
CA SER A 430 12.96 -6.65 16.14
C SER A 430 12.42 -7.02 17.53
N ASN A 431 12.99 -6.38 18.55
CA ASN A 431 12.53 -6.51 19.93
C ASN A 431 11.05 -6.14 20.05
N ARG A 432 10.40 -6.70 21.07
CA ARG A 432 9.07 -6.23 21.47
C ARG A 432 9.16 -4.75 21.85
N ARG A 433 8.20 -3.97 21.36
CA ARG A 433 8.17 -2.51 21.52
C ARG A 433 6.75 -1.96 21.63
N GLU A 434 5.86 -2.76 22.22
CA GLU A 434 4.59 -2.26 22.74
C GLU A 434 4.87 -1.08 23.71
N PRO A 435 4.04 -0.03 23.71
CA PRO A 435 4.39 1.25 24.33
C PRO A 435 4.85 1.22 25.80
N TRP A 436 4.36 0.25 26.59
CA TRP A 436 4.63 0.12 28.02
C TRP A 436 5.91 -0.67 28.36
N LEU A 437 6.65 -1.16 27.36
CA LEU A 437 7.90 -1.89 27.59
C LEU A 437 9.09 -0.98 27.92
N PHE A 438 8.87 0.33 27.89
CA PHE A 438 9.88 1.36 28.11
C PHE A 438 9.70 2.04 29.47
N ASN A 439 10.56 3.01 29.79
CA ASN A 439 10.42 3.76 31.03
C ASN A 439 9.11 4.59 31.05
N GLU A 440 8.71 5.05 32.25
CA GLU A 440 7.45 5.78 32.44
C GLU A 440 7.38 7.06 31.60
N THR A 441 8.48 7.81 31.47
CA THR A 441 8.51 9.04 30.65
C THR A 441 8.25 8.76 29.17
N THR A 442 8.85 7.70 28.63
CA THR A 442 8.64 7.24 27.25
C THR A 442 7.21 6.75 27.05
N THR A 443 6.72 5.94 27.98
CA THR A 443 5.34 5.40 27.96
C THR A 443 4.31 6.53 27.96
N ASP A 444 4.49 7.53 28.84
CA ASP A 444 3.63 8.69 28.96
C ASP A 444 3.61 9.52 27.67
N ALA A 445 4.78 9.77 27.07
CA ALA A 445 4.87 10.53 25.82
C ALA A 445 4.19 9.83 24.64
N ILE A 446 4.29 8.49 24.56
CA ILE A 446 3.58 7.69 23.56
C ILE A 446 2.07 7.69 23.83
N ARG A 447 1.66 7.48 25.09
CA ARG A 447 0.25 7.55 25.50
C ARG A 447 -0.36 8.89 25.12
N ASP A 448 0.33 10.00 25.37
CA ASP A 448 -0.16 11.33 25.04
C ASP A 448 -0.34 11.53 23.53
N ALA A 449 0.58 11.03 22.71
CA ALA A 449 0.45 11.08 21.24
C ALA A 449 -0.77 10.28 20.76
N ILE A 450 -0.98 9.07 21.29
CA ILE A 450 -2.14 8.24 20.95
C ILE A 450 -3.42 8.91 21.44
N LYS A 451 -3.50 9.35 22.70
CA LYS A 451 -4.68 10.07 23.22
C LYS A 451 -5.01 11.32 22.43
N ARG A 452 -4.00 12.07 21.96
CA ARG A 452 -4.21 13.21 21.07
C ARG A 452 -4.88 12.79 19.76
N ARG A 453 -4.46 11.68 19.14
CA ARG A 453 -5.13 11.13 17.96
C ARG A 453 -6.60 10.84 18.26
N TYR A 454 -6.91 10.18 19.37
CA TYR A 454 -8.30 9.85 19.75
C TYR A 454 -9.16 11.09 20.00
N GLN A 455 -8.61 12.12 20.65
CA GLN A 455 -9.29 13.41 20.83
C GLN A 455 -9.60 14.11 19.49
N MET A 456 -8.82 13.82 18.45
CA MET A 456 -8.98 14.40 17.11
C MET A 456 -9.80 13.51 16.16
N LEU A 457 -10.25 12.31 16.57
CA LEU A 457 -11.04 11.43 15.70
C LEU A 457 -12.27 12.11 15.07
N PRO A 458 -13.00 13.03 15.74
CA PRO A 458 -14.09 13.75 15.09
C PRO A 458 -13.66 14.74 13.99
N TYR A 459 -12.38 15.14 13.97
CA TYR A 459 -11.79 15.99 12.95
C TYR A 459 -11.22 15.19 11.78
N TRP A 460 -10.60 14.04 12.08
CA TRP A 460 -10.16 13.05 11.09
C TRP A 460 -11.36 12.47 10.33
#